data_AF-D6RBR7-F1
#
_entry.id   AF-D6RBR7-F1
#
_cell.length_a   1.000
_cell.length_b   1.000
_cell.length_c   1.000
_cell.angle_alpha   90.00
_cell.angle_beta   90.00
_cell.angle_gamma   90.00
#
_symmetry.space_group_name_H-M   'P 1'
#
loop_
_entity.id
_entity.type
_entity.pdbx_description
1 polymer ?
#
loop_
_entity_poly.entity_id
_entity_poly.type
_entity_poly.pdbx_seq_one_letter_code
_entity_poly.pdbx_strand_id
1 'polypeptide(L)'
;MPKKKTGARKKAENRREREKQLRASRSTIDLAKHPCNASMECDKCQRRQKNRAFCYFCNSVQKLPICAQCGKTKCMMKSSDCVIKHAGVYSTGLAMVGAICDFCEAWVCHGRKCLSTHACACPLTDAECVECERGVWDHGGRIFSCSFCHNFLCEDDQFEHQASCQVLEAETFKCVSCNRLGQHSCLRCKACFCDDHTRSKVFKQEKGKQPPCPKCGHETQETKDLSMS
;
A
#
# COMPACT_ATOMS: atom_id res chain seq x y z
N MET A 1 -35.71 4.18 -24.21
CA MET A 1 -35.17 3.43 -23.05
C MET A 1 -33.67 3.21 -23.23
N PRO A 2 -32.81 3.51 -22.24
CA PRO A 2 -31.40 3.13 -22.30
C PRO A 2 -31.30 1.60 -22.49
N LYS A 3 -30.50 1.13 -23.45
CA LYS A 3 -30.31 -0.31 -23.69
C LYS A 3 -29.85 -0.99 -22.39
N LYS A 4 -30.52 -2.08 -21.99
CA LYS A 4 -30.11 -2.90 -20.82
C LYS A 4 -28.63 -3.27 -20.98
N LYS A 5 -27.82 -2.96 -19.96
CA LYS A 5 -26.39 -3.34 -19.94
C LYS A 5 -26.28 -4.86 -20.02
N THR A 6 -25.35 -5.36 -20.85
CA THR A 6 -25.06 -6.80 -20.91
C THR A 6 -24.47 -7.29 -19.58
N GLY A 7 -24.58 -8.59 -19.30
CA GLY A 7 -24.00 -9.18 -18.08
C GLY A 7 -22.49 -8.96 -17.98
N ALA A 8 -21.77 -9.00 -19.11
CA ALA A 8 -20.35 -8.69 -19.18
C ALA A 8 -20.05 -7.23 -18.79
N ARG A 9 -20.83 -6.28 -19.33
CA ARG A 9 -20.67 -4.85 -19.03
C ARG A 9 -20.94 -4.56 -17.54
N LYS A 10 -21.96 -5.19 -16.96
CA LYS A 10 -22.27 -5.06 -15.51
C LYS A 10 -21.13 -5.62 -14.65
N LYS A 11 -20.54 -6.77 -15.03
CA LYS A 11 -19.38 -7.34 -14.32
C LYS A 11 -18.14 -6.46 -14.40
N ALA A 12 -17.86 -5.87 -15.56
CA ALA A 12 -16.72 -4.97 -15.75
C ALA A 12 -16.85 -3.69 -14.92
N GLU A 13 -18.05 -3.10 -14.89
CA GLU A 13 -18.35 -1.90 -14.09
C GLU A 13 -18.20 -2.18 -12.58
N ASN A 14 -18.78 -3.28 -12.09
CA ASN A 14 -18.62 -3.69 -10.70
C ASN A 14 -17.14 -3.97 -10.33
N ARG A 15 -16.36 -4.55 -11.25
CA ARG A 15 -14.93 -4.77 -11.03
C ARG A 15 -14.18 -3.44 -10.88
N ARG A 16 -14.43 -2.49 -11.79
CA ARG A 16 -13.81 -1.16 -11.75
C ARG A 16 -14.16 -0.39 -10.49
N GLU A 17 -15.41 -0.49 -10.03
CA GLU A 17 -15.85 0.13 -8.78
C GLU A 17 -15.13 -0.50 -7.57
N ARG A 18 -15.01 -1.84 -7.55
CA ARG A 18 -14.26 -2.55 -6.52
C ARG A 18 -12.79 -2.18 -6.50
N GLU A 19 -12.15 -2.09 -7.67
CA GLU A 19 -10.75 -1.64 -7.79
C GLU A 19 -10.58 -0.21 -7.25
N LYS A 20 -11.53 0.69 -7.55
CA LYS A 20 -11.52 2.06 -7.02
C LYS A 20 -11.62 2.07 -5.49
N GLN A 21 -12.51 1.26 -4.92
CA GLN A 21 -12.64 1.11 -3.46
C GLN A 21 -11.38 0.52 -2.83
N LEU A 22 -10.79 -0.50 -3.45
CA LEU A 22 -9.54 -1.11 -2.99
C LEU A 22 -8.40 -0.10 -2.99
N ARG A 23 -8.23 0.68 -4.06
CA ARG A 23 -7.24 1.77 -4.12
C ARG A 23 -7.47 2.82 -3.05
N ALA A 24 -8.71 3.22 -2.82
CA ALA A 24 -9.04 4.18 -1.75
C ALA A 24 -8.74 3.63 -0.35
N SER A 25 -8.93 2.31 -0.14
CA SER A 25 -8.64 1.68 1.15
C SER A 25 -7.14 1.44 1.41
N ARG A 26 -6.26 1.56 0.41
CA ARG A 26 -4.83 1.27 0.59
C ARG A 26 -4.16 2.17 1.62
N SER A 27 -4.57 3.44 1.72
CA SER A 27 -4.04 4.37 2.73
C SER A 27 -4.40 3.98 4.17
N THR A 28 -5.40 3.12 4.36
CA THR A 28 -5.81 2.61 5.68
C THR A 28 -5.15 1.29 6.07
N ILE A 29 -4.39 0.69 5.16
CA ILE A 29 -3.70 -0.58 5.44
C ILE A 29 -2.43 -0.26 6.25
N ASP A 30 -2.36 -0.82 7.46
CA ASP A 30 -1.12 -0.83 8.24
C ASP A 30 -0.10 -1.76 7.57
N LEU A 31 0.73 -1.18 6.72
CA LEU A 31 1.69 -1.92 5.91
C LEU A 31 2.77 -2.60 6.76
N ALA A 32 3.13 -2.00 7.90
CA ALA A 32 4.14 -2.55 8.79
C ALA A 32 3.69 -3.89 9.41
N LYS A 33 2.38 -4.06 9.62
CA LYS A 33 1.79 -5.30 10.17
C LYS A 33 1.22 -6.23 9.11
N HIS A 34 1.14 -5.80 7.85
CA HIS A 34 0.53 -6.62 6.81
C HIS A 34 1.39 -7.87 6.51
N PRO A 35 0.81 -9.09 6.40
CA PRO A 35 1.60 -10.32 6.29
C PRO A 35 2.55 -10.40 5.08
N CYS A 36 2.21 -9.76 3.96
CA CYS A 36 3.10 -9.68 2.79
C CYS A 36 4.37 -8.86 3.01
N ASN A 37 4.42 -8.08 4.10
CA ASN A 37 5.52 -7.19 4.47
C ASN A 37 6.12 -7.56 5.84
N ALA A 38 5.74 -8.71 6.39
CA ALA A 38 6.29 -9.21 7.65
C ALA A 38 7.81 -9.38 7.54
N SER A 39 8.57 -9.09 8.60
CA SER A 39 10.00 -9.37 8.64
C SER A 39 10.23 -10.88 8.63
N MET A 40 11.20 -11.34 7.85
CA MET A 40 11.65 -12.72 7.80
C MET A 40 13.18 -12.78 7.77
N GLU A 41 13.73 -13.92 8.17
CA GLU A 41 15.14 -14.23 8.03
C GLU A 41 15.29 -15.43 7.10
N CYS A 42 16.29 -15.37 6.21
CA CYS A 42 16.56 -16.47 5.29
C CYS A 42 17.29 -17.61 5.99
N ASP A 43 16.72 -18.83 5.98
CA ASP A 43 17.35 -20.01 6.60
C ASP A 43 18.74 -20.34 6.01
N LYS A 44 19.01 -19.92 4.75
CA LYS A 44 20.28 -20.22 4.06
C LYS A 44 21.37 -19.18 4.31
N CYS A 45 21.06 -17.89 4.10
CA CYS A 45 22.05 -16.81 4.20
C CYS A 45 21.92 -15.95 5.47
N GLN A 46 20.93 -16.22 6.32
CA GLN A 46 20.67 -15.56 7.60
C GLN A 46 20.47 -14.04 7.50
N ARG A 47 20.22 -13.52 6.28
CA ARG A 47 19.89 -12.11 6.07
C ARG A 47 18.42 -11.86 6.31
N ARG A 48 18.13 -10.75 6.99
CA ARG A 48 16.78 -10.24 7.19
C ARG A 48 16.26 -9.57 5.92
N GLN A 49 14.99 -9.80 5.62
CA GLN A 49 14.26 -9.27 4.47
C GLN A 49 12.76 -9.24 4.81
N LYS A 50 11.93 -8.67 3.93
CA LYS A 50 10.47 -8.86 4.02
C LYS A 50 10.06 -10.27 3.57
N ASN A 51 8.87 -10.70 3.98
CA ASN A 51 8.23 -11.93 3.54
C ASN A 51 8.30 -12.09 2.02
N ARG A 52 8.93 -13.17 1.54
CA ARG A 52 9.19 -13.48 0.13
C ARG A 52 9.20 -14.99 -0.06
N ALA A 53 8.84 -15.41 -1.27
CA ALA A 53 8.90 -16.79 -1.72
C ALA A 53 10.36 -17.25 -1.92
N PHE A 54 11.17 -16.36 -2.47
CA PHE A 54 12.60 -16.55 -2.69
C PHE A 54 13.38 -15.45 -1.97
N CYS A 55 14.49 -15.82 -1.36
CA CYS A 55 15.36 -14.86 -0.72
C CYS A 55 15.95 -13.90 -1.75
N TYR A 56 15.75 -12.59 -1.55
CA TYR A 56 16.29 -11.55 -2.41
C TYR A 56 17.82 -11.66 -2.59
N PHE A 57 18.54 -12.05 -1.54
CA PHE A 57 20.01 -12.04 -1.55
C PHE A 57 20.66 -13.28 -2.16
N CYS A 58 20.02 -14.45 -2.07
CA CYS A 58 20.64 -15.71 -2.48
C CYS A 58 19.73 -16.64 -3.28
N ASN A 59 18.54 -16.16 -3.65
CA ASN A 59 17.51 -16.85 -4.44
C ASN A 59 17.04 -18.20 -3.86
N SER A 60 17.37 -18.50 -2.60
CA SER A 60 16.92 -19.72 -1.96
C SER A 60 15.41 -19.66 -1.71
N VAL A 61 14.72 -20.76 -1.98
CA VAL A 61 13.31 -20.96 -1.62
C VAL A 61 13.13 -20.83 -0.11
N GLN A 62 12.14 -20.04 0.32
CA GLN A 62 11.76 -19.96 1.73
C GLN A 62 10.91 -21.17 2.11
N LYS A 63 11.48 -22.07 2.94
CA LYS A 63 10.84 -23.33 3.37
C LYS A 63 9.79 -23.15 4.46
N LEU A 64 9.85 -22.04 5.20
CA LEU A 64 8.89 -21.66 6.23
C LEU A 64 7.98 -20.53 5.71
N PRO A 65 6.94 -20.85 4.92
CA PRO A 65 6.09 -19.83 4.30
C PRO A 65 5.14 -19.17 5.31
N ILE A 66 4.98 -17.87 5.16
CA ILE A 66 3.91 -17.08 5.79
C ILE A 66 2.99 -16.60 4.66
N CYS A 67 1.70 -16.91 4.75
CA CYS A 67 0.74 -16.44 3.74
C CYS A 67 0.66 -14.91 3.74
N ALA A 68 0.93 -14.30 2.60
CA ALA A 68 0.92 -12.86 2.35
C ALA A 68 -0.44 -12.18 2.60
N GLN A 69 -1.53 -12.95 2.58
CA GLN A 69 -2.89 -12.46 2.80
C GLN A 69 -3.38 -12.64 4.25
N CYS A 70 -3.16 -13.82 4.84
CA CYS A 70 -3.78 -14.17 6.12
C CYS A 70 -2.77 -14.44 7.25
N GLY A 71 -1.46 -14.36 6.98
CA GLY A 71 -0.40 -14.55 7.97
C GLY A 71 -0.25 -15.98 8.50
N LYS A 72 -1.08 -16.92 8.04
CA LYS A 72 -0.99 -18.32 8.49
C LYS A 72 0.29 -18.98 7.98
N THR A 73 0.89 -19.81 8.84
CA THR A 73 2.04 -20.68 8.57
C THR A 73 1.66 -22.17 8.48
N LYS A 74 0.35 -22.47 8.56
CA LYS A 74 -0.24 -23.79 8.33
C LYS A 74 -1.68 -23.68 7.81
N CYS A 75 -2.12 -24.52 6.86
CA CYS A 75 -3.57 -24.70 6.57
C CYS A 75 -4.13 -25.74 7.55
N MET A 76 -5.15 -25.32 8.30
CA MET A 76 -5.81 -26.14 9.31
C MET A 76 -6.89 -27.01 8.64
N MET A 77 -7.00 -28.27 9.05
CA MET A 77 -7.96 -29.24 8.50
C MET A 77 -9.42 -28.77 8.54
N LYS A 78 -9.81 -27.99 9.56
CA LYS A 78 -11.16 -27.44 9.72
C LYS A 78 -11.45 -26.17 8.89
N SER A 79 -10.47 -25.68 8.13
CA SER A 79 -10.66 -24.55 7.23
C SER A 79 -11.30 -25.03 5.93
N SER A 80 -12.63 -24.94 5.81
CA SER A 80 -13.40 -25.37 4.64
C SER A 80 -13.09 -24.61 3.34
N ASP A 81 -12.29 -23.54 3.43
CA ASP A 81 -11.95 -22.66 2.31
C ASP A 81 -10.68 -23.07 1.54
N CYS A 82 -9.96 -24.13 1.92
CA CYS A 82 -8.76 -24.57 1.18
C CYS A 82 -9.16 -25.26 -0.17
N VAL A 83 -8.48 -24.95 -1.28
CA VAL A 83 -8.77 -25.53 -2.62
C VAL A 83 -8.22 -26.95 -2.78
N ILE A 84 -7.41 -27.41 -1.83
CA ILE A 84 -6.89 -28.77 -1.73
C ILE A 84 -7.47 -29.40 -0.45
N LYS A 85 -7.81 -30.69 -0.50
CA LYS A 85 -8.30 -31.43 0.66
C LYS A 85 -7.16 -31.79 1.60
N HIS A 86 -7.38 -31.64 2.91
CA HIS A 86 -6.49 -32.11 3.96
C HIS A 86 -7.14 -33.28 4.68
N ALA A 87 -6.63 -34.50 4.48
CA ALA A 87 -7.14 -35.67 5.19
C ALA A 87 -6.34 -35.87 6.50
N GLY A 88 -6.92 -35.52 7.65
CA GLY A 88 -6.37 -35.90 8.96
C GLY A 88 -5.16 -35.12 9.47
N VAL A 89 -4.56 -34.22 8.67
CA VAL A 89 -3.32 -33.50 9.03
C VAL A 89 -3.38 -32.01 8.67
N TYR A 90 -2.62 -31.20 9.42
CA TYR A 90 -2.36 -29.81 9.05
C TYR A 90 -1.29 -29.77 7.95
N SER A 91 -1.54 -29.04 6.87
CA SER A 91 -0.50 -28.78 5.87
C SER A 91 0.40 -27.64 6.34
N THR A 92 1.70 -27.91 6.35
CA THR A 92 2.77 -27.00 6.75
C THR A 92 3.83 -26.91 5.66
N GLY A 93 4.78 -25.97 5.79
CA GLY A 93 5.84 -25.80 4.80
C GLY A 93 5.27 -25.52 3.42
N LEU A 94 5.95 -25.95 2.36
CA LEU A 94 5.49 -25.71 0.99
C LEU A 94 4.14 -26.37 0.65
N ALA A 95 3.69 -27.38 1.41
CA ALA A 95 2.42 -28.05 1.16
C ALA A 95 1.17 -27.18 1.41
N MET A 96 1.31 -26.02 2.08
CA MET A 96 0.20 -25.06 2.27
C MET A 96 0.14 -23.97 1.20
N VAL A 97 1.16 -23.88 0.34
CA VAL A 97 1.30 -22.82 -0.64
C VAL A 97 0.40 -23.11 -1.85
N GLY A 98 -0.27 -22.08 -2.37
CA GLY A 98 -1.09 -22.18 -3.57
C GLY A 98 -0.64 -21.29 -4.72
N ALA A 99 0.04 -20.17 -4.43
CA ALA A 99 0.55 -19.26 -5.45
C ALA A 99 1.69 -18.38 -4.89
N ILE A 100 2.36 -17.66 -5.80
CA ILE A 100 3.23 -16.51 -5.50
C ILE A 100 2.51 -15.26 -6.02
N CYS A 101 2.59 -14.17 -5.28
CA CYS A 101 2.06 -12.88 -5.73
C CYS A 101 3.13 -12.12 -6.52
N ASP A 102 2.84 -11.72 -7.76
CA ASP A 102 3.76 -10.96 -8.61
C ASP A 102 4.09 -9.56 -8.07
N PHE A 103 3.26 -9.01 -7.17
CA PHE A 103 3.48 -7.68 -6.59
C PHE A 103 4.39 -7.71 -5.37
N CYS A 104 4.10 -8.58 -4.40
CA CYS A 104 4.84 -8.63 -3.14
C CYS A 104 5.88 -9.75 -3.08
N GLU A 105 5.95 -10.61 -4.09
CA GLU A 105 6.84 -11.78 -4.20
C GLU A 105 6.68 -12.80 -3.07
N ALA A 106 5.62 -12.71 -2.26
CA ALA A 106 5.40 -13.58 -1.12
C ALA A 106 4.46 -14.74 -1.45
N TRP A 107 4.57 -15.81 -0.67
CA TRP A 107 3.68 -16.97 -0.76
C TRP A 107 2.24 -16.60 -0.42
N VAL A 108 1.28 -17.09 -1.20
CA VAL A 108 -0.15 -17.07 -0.89
C VAL A 108 -0.59 -18.49 -0.61
N CYS A 109 -1.23 -18.73 0.54
CA CYS A 109 -1.74 -20.06 0.84
C CYS A 109 -2.88 -20.43 -0.11
N HIS A 110 -3.07 -21.73 -0.28
CA HIS A 110 -4.14 -22.31 -1.09
C HIS A 110 -5.57 -22.16 -0.53
N GLY A 111 -5.80 -21.22 0.39
CA GLY A 111 -7.15 -20.80 0.76
C GLY A 111 -7.80 -20.07 -0.41
N ARG A 112 -9.00 -20.47 -0.83
CA ARG A 112 -9.75 -19.90 -1.96
C ARG A 112 -9.94 -18.40 -1.78
N LYS A 113 -10.24 -17.91 -0.57
CA LYS A 113 -10.28 -16.48 -0.28
C LYS A 113 -8.92 -15.83 -0.56
N CYS A 114 -7.83 -16.40 -0.05
CA CYS A 114 -6.50 -15.82 -0.22
C CYS A 114 -6.08 -15.74 -1.71
N LEU A 115 -6.27 -16.84 -2.45
CA LEU A 115 -5.96 -16.90 -3.88
C LEU A 115 -6.81 -15.94 -4.72
N SER A 116 -8.10 -15.81 -4.40
CA SER A 116 -9.00 -14.96 -5.17
C SER A 116 -8.93 -13.47 -4.82
N THR A 117 -8.37 -13.10 -3.67
CA THR A 117 -8.32 -11.69 -3.22
C THR A 117 -6.95 -11.06 -3.24
N HIS A 118 -5.88 -11.82 -2.97
CA HIS A 118 -4.60 -11.20 -2.63
C HIS A 118 -4.03 -10.34 -3.75
N ALA A 119 -3.91 -10.85 -4.97
CA ALA A 119 -3.36 -10.08 -6.09
C ALA A 119 -4.14 -8.78 -6.34
N CYS A 120 -5.48 -8.84 -6.31
CA CYS A 120 -6.34 -7.66 -6.52
C CYS A 120 -6.19 -6.58 -5.43
N ALA A 121 -5.87 -6.98 -4.20
CA ALA A 121 -5.82 -6.11 -3.03
C ALA A 121 -4.41 -5.99 -2.44
N CYS A 122 -3.37 -6.44 -3.18
CA CYS A 122 -2.03 -6.48 -2.65
C CYS A 122 -1.60 -5.04 -2.32
N PRO A 123 -1.22 -4.75 -1.06
CA PRO A 123 -0.88 -3.38 -0.68
C PRO A 123 0.43 -2.91 -1.34
N LEU A 124 1.23 -3.84 -1.88
CA LEU A 124 2.51 -3.56 -2.54
C LEU A 124 2.44 -3.48 -4.07
N THR A 125 1.24 -3.44 -4.66
CA THR A 125 1.05 -3.42 -6.14
C THR A 125 1.80 -2.30 -6.85
N ASP A 126 1.80 -1.11 -6.26
CA ASP A 126 2.41 0.11 -6.81
C ASP A 126 3.43 0.69 -5.81
N ALA A 127 4.09 -0.20 -5.05
CA ALA A 127 5.02 0.21 -4.01
C ALA A 127 6.40 0.50 -4.60
N GLU A 128 6.74 1.79 -4.60
CA GLU A 128 8.02 2.34 -5.04
C GLU A 128 8.46 3.40 -4.01
N CYS A 129 9.69 3.29 -3.51
CA CYS A 129 10.19 4.26 -2.54
C CYS A 129 10.28 5.65 -3.17
N VAL A 130 9.69 6.67 -2.54
CA VAL A 130 9.75 8.04 -3.06
C VAL A 130 11.15 8.66 -3.00
N GLU A 131 12.05 8.13 -2.18
CA GLU A 131 13.41 8.66 -2.02
C GLU A 131 14.41 8.01 -2.99
N CYS A 132 14.42 6.68 -3.07
CA CYS A 132 15.39 5.96 -3.91
C CYS A 132 14.81 5.37 -5.20
N GLU A 133 13.52 5.58 -5.50
CA GLU A 133 12.82 5.12 -6.71
C GLU A 133 12.86 3.59 -6.93
N ARG A 134 13.28 2.84 -5.92
CA ARG A 134 13.33 1.37 -5.96
C ARG A 134 11.97 0.78 -5.62
N GLY A 135 11.52 -0.14 -6.45
CA GLY A 135 10.32 -0.93 -6.21
C GLY A 135 10.60 -2.13 -5.33
N VAL A 136 9.54 -2.89 -5.04
CA VAL A 136 9.62 -4.14 -4.27
C VAL A 136 10.70 -5.08 -4.80
N TRP A 137 10.80 -5.24 -6.13
CA TRP A 137 11.73 -6.19 -6.74
C TRP A 137 13.20 -5.77 -6.67
N ASP A 138 13.48 -4.50 -6.37
CA ASP A 138 14.82 -3.90 -6.41
C ASP A 138 15.49 -3.86 -5.02
N HIS A 139 14.82 -4.40 -3.98
CA HIS A 139 15.40 -4.55 -2.65
C HIS A 139 14.77 -5.68 -1.81
N GLY A 140 15.50 -6.12 -0.78
CA GLY A 140 15.05 -7.15 0.14
C GLY A 140 14.21 -6.65 1.32
N GLY A 141 14.34 -5.37 1.70
CA GLY A 141 13.73 -4.79 2.90
C GLY A 141 12.20 -4.67 2.87
N ARG A 142 11.63 -4.27 4.00
CA ARG A 142 10.21 -3.94 4.11
C ARG A 142 9.89 -2.60 3.44
N ILE A 143 8.61 -2.39 3.16
CA ILE A 143 8.05 -1.11 2.70
C ILE A 143 7.15 -0.52 3.77
N PHE A 144 7.16 0.79 3.91
CA PHE A 144 6.33 1.57 4.83
C PHE A 144 5.57 2.64 4.07
N SER A 145 4.58 3.25 4.73
CA SER A 145 3.89 4.43 4.21
C SER A 145 4.19 5.59 5.14
N CYS A 146 4.57 6.74 4.59
CA CYS A 146 4.78 7.93 5.39
C CYS A 146 3.49 8.36 6.09
N SER A 147 3.57 8.64 7.39
CA SER A 147 2.43 9.12 8.19
C SER A 147 1.90 10.48 7.73
N PHE A 148 2.71 11.27 7.02
CA PHE A 148 2.39 12.63 6.59
C PHE A 148 1.97 12.73 5.12
N CYS A 149 2.76 12.15 4.21
CA CYS A 149 2.50 12.25 2.77
C CYS A 149 1.86 10.99 2.15
N HIS A 150 1.80 9.88 2.89
CA HIS A 150 1.32 8.56 2.42
C HIS A 150 2.04 7.99 1.19
N ASN A 151 3.23 8.50 0.85
CA ASN A 151 4.09 7.86 -0.14
C ASN A 151 4.78 6.64 0.47
N PHE A 152 5.17 5.70 -0.39
CA PHE A 152 5.89 4.51 0.03
C PHE A 152 7.35 4.84 0.33
N LEU A 153 7.90 4.15 1.33
CA LEU A 153 9.27 4.29 1.80
C LEU A 153 9.86 2.89 1.98
N CYS A 154 11.08 2.66 1.51
CA CYS A 154 11.79 1.44 1.87
C CYS A 154 12.25 1.51 3.33
N GLU A 155 12.59 0.36 3.90
CA GLU A 155 13.03 0.24 5.30
C GLU A 155 14.26 1.10 5.63
N ASP A 156 15.11 1.35 4.63
CA ASP A 156 16.33 2.17 4.76
C ASP A 156 15.98 3.67 4.85
N ASP A 157 15.03 4.15 4.04
CA ASP A 157 14.71 5.59 3.93
C ASP A 157 13.60 6.05 4.89
N GLN A 158 12.88 5.12 5.53
CA GLN A 158 11.63 5.45 6.23
C GLN A 158 11.79 6.46 7.38
N PHE A 159 12.94 6.47 8.04
CA PHE A 159 13.19 7.28 9.23
C PHE A 159 13.58 8.70 8.84
N GLU A 160 14.53 8.83 7.91
CA GLU A 160 15.00 10.12 7.41
C GLU A 160 13.86 10.88 6.73
N HIS A 161 13.09 10.20 5.86
CA HIS A 161 11.94 10.83 5.23
C HIS A 161 10.87 11.24 6.25
N GLN A 162 10.54 10.40 7.24
CA GLN A 162 9.51 10.80 8.21
C GLN A 162 9.95 11.97 9.09
N ALA A 163 11.25 12.09 9.39
CA ALA A 163 11.78 13.21 10.16
C ALA A 163 11.66 14.55 9.40
N SER A 164 11.90 14.57 8.09
CA SER A 164 11.83 15.78 7.27
C SER A 164 10.43 16.03 6.66
N CYS A 165 9.63 14.98 6.46
CA CYS A 165 8.36 15.11 5.74
C CYS A 165 7.29 15.90 6.53
N GLN A 166 7.43 16.00 7.85
CA GLN A 166 6.49 16.71 8.73
C GLN A 166 6.49 18.23 8.56
N VAL A 167 7.52 18.81 7.91
CA VAL A 167 7.63 20.25 7.67
C VAL A 167 7.51 20.60 6.18
N LEU A 168 7.15 21.83 5.89
CA LEU A 168 7.19 22.37 4.54
C LEU A 168 8.46 23.21 4.35
N GLU A 169 9.52 22.59 3.84
CA GLU A 169 10.71 23.30 3.39
C GLU A 169 10.45 23.86 1.99
N ALA A 170 9.99 25.11 1.92
CA ALA A 170 9.75 25.80 0.66
C ALA A 170 10.35 27.21 0.71
N GLU A 171 11.01 27.61 -0.36
CA GLU A 171 11.53 28.99 -0.51
C GLU A 171 10.41 30.03 -0.49
N THR A 172 9.20 29.63 -0.89
CA THR A 172 8.02 30.50 -0.86
C THR A 172 6.80 29.75 -0.35
N PHE A 173 6.01 30.41 0.51
CA PHE A 173 4.71 29.92 0.95
C PHE A 173 3.56 30.43 0.06
N LYS A 174 3.85 30.66 -1.23
CA LYS A 174 2.86 31.18 -2.18
C LYS A 174 2.02 30.05 -2.76
N CYS A 175 0.75 30.35 -3.00
CA CYS A 175 -0.18 29.48 -3.70
C CYS A 175 0.34 29.20 -5.11
N VAL A 176 0.55 27.91 -5.42
CA VAL A 176 1.04 27.48 -6.74
C VAL A 176 0.15 27.93 -7.90
N SER A 177 -1.16 28.13 -7.65
CA SER A 177 -2.12 28.48 -8.70
C SER A 177 -2.21 29.99 -9.01
N CYS A 178 -1.94 30.87 -8.05
CA CYS A 178 -2.15 32.32 -8.24
C CYS A 178 -1.10 33.24 -7.59
N ASN A 179 -0.03 32.68 -7.04
CA ASN A 179 1.07 33.40 -6.38
C ASN A 179 0.69 34.30 -5.19
N ARG A 180 -0.56 34.29 -4.71
CA ARG A 180 -0.96 34.87 -3.41
C ARG A 180 -0.42 34.02 -2.26
N LEU A 181 -0.50 34.49 -1.02
CA LEU A 181 -0.11 33.68 0.15
C LEU A 181 -0.96 32.41 0.23
N GLY A 182 -0.30 31.26 0.46
CA GLY A 182 -0.96 29.98 0.68
C GLY A 182 -1.39 29.82 2.14
N GLN A 183 -2.64 29.43 2.34
CA GLN A 183 -3.20 29.16 3.68
C GLN A 183 -3.14 27.67 4.01
N HIS A 184 -3.19 26.82 2.99
CA HIS A 184 -3.14 25.36 3.10
C HIS A 184 -1.93 24.79 2.39
N SER A 185 -1.36 23.73 2.96
CA SER A 185 -0.15 23.07 2.46
C SER A 185 -0.38 21.57 2.33
N CYS A 186 0.10 21.00 1.22
CA CYS A 186 0.06 19.56 0.98
C CYS A 186 1.45 18.96 1.20
N LEU A 187 1.62 18.16 2.26
CA LEU A 187 2.90 17.50 2.55
C LEU A 187 3.31 16.44 1.52
N ARG A 188 2.35 15.96 0.70
CA ARG A 188 2.63 15.05 -0.41
C ARG A 188 3.16 15.73 -1.66
N CYS A 189 2.64 16.91 -1.98
CA CYS A 189 3.13 17.68 -3.13
C CYS A 189 4.21 18.69 -2.75
N LYS A 190 4.45 18.88 -1.44
CA LYS A 190 5.28 19.95 -0.88
C LYS A 190 4.94 21.32 -1.51
N ALA A 191 3.64 21.63 -1.50
CA ALA A 191 3.09 22.79 -2.19
C ALA A 191 2.01 23.50 -1.37
N CYS A 192 1.95 24.84 -1.47
CA CYS A 192 0.95 25.67 -0.83
C CYS A 192 -0.18 26.09 -1.78
N PHE A 193 -1.36 26.33 -1.21
CA PHE A 193 -2.57 26.76 -1.89
C PHE A 193 -3.35 27.77 -1.02
N CYS A 194 -3.97 28.77 -1.64
CA CYS A 194 -4.92 29.65 -0.95
C CYS A 194 -6.30 28.98 -0.83
N ASP A 195 -7.14 29.49 0.06
CA ASP A 195 -8.49 28.96 0.32
C ASP A 195 -9.35 28.81 -0.93
N ASP A 196 -9.29 29.79 -1.84
CA ASP A 196 -10.05 29.74 -3.09
C ASP A 196 -9.69 28.51 -3.95
N HIS A 197 -8.41 28.13 -3.98
CA HIS A 197 -7.94 27.03 -4.80
C HIS A 197 -8.16 25.67 -4.14
N THR A 198 -8.05 25.57 -2.81
CA THR A 198 -8.35 24.34 -2.07
C THR A 198 -9.84 24.03 -1.97
N ARG A 199 -10.69 25.06 -2.01
CA ARG A 199 -12.16 24.95 -1.96
C ARG A 199 -12.82 24.95 -3.34
N SER A 200 -12.04 24.99 -4.42
CA SER A 200 -12.57 24.93 -5.79
C SER A 200 -13.37 23.64 -6.02
N LYS A 201 -14.43 23.73 -6.85
CA LYS A 201 -15.49 22.69 -7.02
C LYS A 201 -15.02 21.31 -7.52
N VAL A 202 -13.73 21.11 -7.75
CA VAL A 202 -13.16 19.87 -8.30
C VAL A 202 -13.25 18.72 -7.29
N PHE A 203 -13.17 19.01 -5.99
CA PHE A 203 -13.22 17.99 -4.93
C PHE A 203 -14.39 18.22 -3.99
N LYS A 204 -15.16 17.16 -3.69
CA LYS A 204 -16.23 17.22 -2.67
C LYS A 204 -15.58 17.35 -1.30
N GLN A 205 -15.76 18.51 -0.66
CA GLN A 205 -15.41 18.68 0.76
C GLN A 205 -16.38 17.87 1.64
N GLU A 206 -15.82 17.13 2.59
CA GLU A 206 -16.57 16.60 3.72
C GLU A 206 -16.58 17.68 4.82
N LYS A 207 -17.77 17.96 5.37
CA LYS A 207 -17.90 18.93 6.48
C LYS A 207 -17.03 18.48 7.66
N GLY A 208 -16.18 19.37 8.15
CA GLY A 208 -15.32 19.12 9.31
C GLY A 208 -13.92 18.57 9.01
N LYS A 209 -13.56 18.32 7.74
CA LYS A 209 -12.20 17.93 7.34
C LYS A 209 -11.48 19.06 6.62
N GLN A 210 -10.15 19.05 6.68
CA GLN A 210 -9.33 19.98 5.91
C GLN A 210 -9.56 19.76 4.41
N PRO A 211 -9.46 20.82 3.57
CA PRO A 211 -9.69 20.66 2.15
C PRO A 211 -8.63 19.73 1.52
N PRO A 212 -9.00 18.95 0.50
CA PRO A 212 -8.04 18.13 -0.22
C PRO A 212 -7.15 18.99 -1.14
N CYS A 213 -5.94 18.52 -1.38
CA CYS A 213 -4.99 19.14 -2.28
C CYS A 213 -5.54 19.16 -3.71
N PRO A 214 -5.59 20.32 -4.39
CA PRO A 214 -6.11 20.43 -5.75
C PRO A 214 -5.34 19.58 -6.77
N LYS A 215 -4.06 19.28 -6.50
CA LYS A 215 -3.18 18.52 -7.40
C LYS A 215 -3.31 17.00 -7.23
N CYS A 216 -3.35 16.51 -5.99
CA CYS A 216 -3.29 15.07 -5.72
C CYS A 216 -4.44 14.51 -4.86
N GLY A 217 -5.34 15.36 -4.36
CA GLY A 217 -6.45 14.97 -3.50
C GLY A 217 -6.07 14.59 -2.05
N HIS A 218 -4.77 14.59 -1.71
CA HIS A 218 -4.29 14.34 -0.34
C HIS A 218 -4.75 15.43 0.61
N GLU A 219 -5.02 15.09 1.87
CA GLU A 219 -5.44 16.05 2.89
C GLU A 219 -4.38 17.15 3.05
N THR A 220 -4.83 18.41 3.12
CA THR A 220 -3.94 19.55 3.40
C THR A 220 -3.94 19.87 4.88
N GLN A 221 -2.91 20.59 5.31
CA GLN A 221 -2.82 21.15 6.66
C GLN A 221 -2.68 22.67 6.57
N GLU A 222 -2.93 23.39 7.67
CA GLU A 222 -2.72 24.83 7.69
C GLU A 222 -1.23 25.13 7.59
N THR A 223 -0.86 26.05 6.69
CA THR A 223 0.56 26.33 6.37
C THR A 223 1.31 26.88 7.58
N LYS A 224 0.63 27.66 8.43
CA LYS A 224 1.19 28.21 9.67
C LYS A 224 1.62 27.13 10.67
N ASP A 225 0.98 25.96 10.66
CA ASP A 225 1.28 24.86 11.59
C ASP A 225 2.49 24.04 11.12
N LEU A 226 2.92 24.25 9.86
CA LEU A 226 4.01 23.52 9.20
C LEU A 226 5.27 24.36 8.98
N SER A 227 5.16 25.68 9.11
CA SER A 227 6.30 26.59 9.07
C SER A 227 6.96 26.63 10.45
N MET A 228 8.18 26.12 10.55
CA MET A 228 9.04 26.39 11.70
C MET A 228 9.31 27.90 11.73
N SER A 229 8.79 28.58 12.74
CA SER A 229 9.12 29.99 13.03
C SER A 229 10.44 30.07 13.81
#